data_AF-A0A7C6J1V0-F1
#
_entry.id   AF-A0A7C6J1V0-F1
#
_cell.length_a   1.000
_cell.length_b   1.000
_cell.length_c   1.000
_cell.angle_alpha   90.00
_cell.angle_beta   90.00
_cell.angle_gamma   90.00
#
_symmetry.space_group_name_H-M   'P 1'
#
loop_
_entity.id
_entity.type
_entity.pdbx_description
1 polymer ?
#
loop_
_entity_poly.entity_id
_entity_poly.type
_entity_poly.pdbx_seq_one_letter_code
_entity_poly.pdbx_strand_id
1 'polypeptide(L)'
;MNLNNTYFGFTDNMKPMQKAKVEKILDKKKRFDGVILTNKEFIYRELKSGLITEVKENYQYYKRDGELTKPKTEYRLKSPDNSYWTIEKTLFNYANYISENGFLDEQRAKEFIITEQNRLRRAEQERINQEQKEKEVIEKAKQEKIEFDQWLTAAAQNYSDTEKLQILKDIFTKEFGNFSGNSIKLLVLIDNFDNPQCKAEIREWLAYFNTASLKTFYAITGINLGKTDKAIQARLNEITSNDFMKRSVQHK
;
A
#
# COMPACT_ATOMS: atom_id res chain seq x y z
N MET A 1 26.09 -26.42 3.64
CA MET A 1 24.94 -25.82 2.92
C MET A 1 24.66 -24.46 3.57
N ASN A 2 24.56 -23.38 2.78
CA ASN A 2 24.25 -22.05 3.30
C ASN A 2 22.73 -21.91 3.40
N LEU A 3 22.20 -21.63 4.59
CA LEU A 3 20.76 -21.48 4.85
C LEU A 3 20.31 -20.00 4.94
N ASN A 4 21.08 -19.11 4.33
CA ASN A 4 20.72 -17.70 4.23
C ASN A 4 19.38 -17.54 3.52
N ASN A 5 18.50 -16.74 4.12
CA ASN A 5 17.17 -16.39 3.60
C ASN A 5 16.19 -17.56 3.39
N THR A 6 16.40 -18.68 4.08
CA THR A 6 15.42 -19.77 4.15
C THR A 6 15.21 -20.22 5.60
N TYR A 7 14.00 -20.68 5.87
CA TYR A 7 13.66 -21.46 7.05
C TYR A 7 12.95 -22.76 6.65
N PHE A 8 13.08 -23.15 5.39
CA PHE A 8 12.36 -24.27 4.77
C PHE A 8 10.83 -24.18 4.91
N GLY A 9 10.27 -22.97 4.97
CA GLY A 9 8.84 -22.77 5.23
C GLY A 9 8.39 -22.96 6.68
N PHE A 10 9.31 -23.21 7.63
CA PHE A 10 8.98 -23.41 9.05
C PHE A 10 8.15 -22.26 9.64
N THR A 11 8.39 -21.03 9.18
CA THR A 11 7.75 -19.82 9.70
C THR A 11 6.60 -19.29 8.83
N ASP A 12 6.25 -19.98 7.74
CA ASP A 12 5.30 -19.46 6.72
C ASP A 12 3.89 -19.27 7.28
N ASN A 13 3.45 -20.15 8.18
CA ASN A 13 2.10 -20.12 8.76
C ASN A 13 2.04 -19.42 10.14
N MET A 14 3.12 -18.78 10.58
CA MET A 14 3.17 -18.09 11.86
C MET A 14 2.63 -16.66 11.76
N LYS A 15 1.99 -16.16 12.83
CA LYS A 15 1.59 -14.73 12.91
C LYS A 15 2.83 -13.83 12.83
N PRO A 16 2.74 -12.60 12.27
CA PRO A 16 3.91 -11.74 12.02
C PRO A 16 4.84 -11.54 13.22
N MET A 17 4.30 -11.26 14.41
CA MET A 17 5.12 -11.10 15.62
C MET A 17 5.79 -12.40 16.08
N GLN A 18 5.10 -13.53 15.95
CA GLN A 18 5.64 -14.84 16.31
C GLN A 18 6.75 -15.24 15.34
N LYS A 19 6.49 -15.06 14.03
CA LYS A 19 7.47 -15.24 12.96
C LYS A 19 8.76 -14.46 13.23
N ALA A 20 8.65 -13.15 13.44
CA ALA A 20 9.82 -12.30 13.72
C ALA A 20 10.60 -12.76 14.97
N LYS A 21 9.91 -13.17 16.03
CA LYS A 21 10.56 -13.70 17.25
C LYS A 21 11.30 -15.01 16.98
N VAL A 22 10.69 -15.93 16.23
CA VAL A 22 11.28 -17.23 15.87
C VAL A 22 12.48 -17.05 14.95
N GLU A 23 12.35 -16.25 13.90
CA GLU A 23 13.42 -15.96 12.94
C GLU A 23 14.62 -15.31 13.64
N LYS A 24 14.39 -14.35 14.54
CA LYS A 24 15.45 -13.75 15.36
C LYS A 24 16.22 -14.79 16.20
N ILE A 25 15.54 -15.81 16.73
CA ILE A 25 16.19 -16.89 17.47
C ILE A 25 17.01 -17.77 16.50
N LEU A 26 16.44 -18.12 15.35
CA LEU A 26 17.09 -18.97 14.35
C LEU A 26 18.32 -18.31 13.71
N ASP A 27 18.28 -17.00 13.50
CA ASP A 27 19.36 -16.20 12.90
C ASP A 27 20.44 -15.77 13.90
N LYS A 28 20.24 -16.03 15.20
CA LYS A 28 21.24 -15.69 16.21
C LYS A 28 22.55 -16.43 15.93
N LYS A 29 23.61 -15.67 15.67
CA LYS A 29 24.96 -16.18 15.44
C LYS A 29 25.63 -16.58 16.76
N LYS A 30 26.29 -17.73 16.76
CA LYS A 30 27.12 -18.23 17.86
C LYS A 30 28.35 -18.93 17.30
N ARG A 31 29.42 -18.99 18.10
CA ARG A 31 30.62 -19.75 17.76
C ARG A 31 30.46 -21.19 18.26
N PHE A 32 30.57 -22.15 17.35
CA PHE A 32 30.58 -23.59 17.62
C PHE A 32 31.84 -24.17 17.00
N ASP A 33 32.71 -24.79 17.80
CA ASP A 33 33.96 -25.42 17.36
C ASP A 33 34.83 -24.51 16.47
N GLY A 34 34.95 -23.23 16.87
CA GLY A 34 35.72 -22.22 16.14
C GLY A 34 35.02 -21.59 14.94
N VAL A 35 33.89 -22.14 14.48
CA VAL A 35 33.11 -21.64 13.33
C VAL A 35 31.93 -20.80 13.81
N ILE A 36 31.68 -19.66 13.16
CA ILE A 36 30.50 -18.83 13.44
C ILE A 36 29.33 -19.35 12.59
N LEU A 37 28.28 -19.83 13.25
CA LEU A 37 27.04 -20.31 12.62
C LEU A 37 25.83 -19.61 13.24
N THR A 38 24.77 -19.44 12.45
CA THR A 38 23.44 -19.17 12.98
C THR A 38 22.90 -20.42 13.70
N ASN A 39 21.95 -20.25 14.62
CA ASN A 39 21.34 -21.39 15.30
C ASN A 39 20.69 -22.36 14.30
N LYS A 40 20.06 -21.88 13.22
CA LYS A 40 19.46 -22.76 12.19
C LYS A 40 20.51 -23.58 11.43
N GLU A 41 21.65 -22.97 11.09
CA GLU A 41 22.76 -23.67 10.45
C GLU A 41 23.38 -24.70 11.38
N PHE A 42 23.53 -24.37 12.67
CA PHE A 42 23.97 -25.32 13.68
C PHE A 42 23.03 -26.53 13.74
N ILE A 43 21.73 -26.34 13.93
CA ILE A 43 20.75 -27.44 13.98
C ILE A 43 20.84 -28.31 12.72
N TYR A 44 20.84 -27.70 11.53
CA TYR A 44 20.92 -28.45 10.27
C TYR A 44 22.21 -29.28 10.17
N ARG A 45 23.36 -28.69 10.58
CA ARG A 45 24.65 -29.39 10.61
C ARG A 45 24.63 -30.58 11.55
N GLU A 46 24.15 -30.41 12.77
CA GLU A 46 24.11 -31.49 13.77
C GLU A 46 23.18 -32.64 13.34
N LEU A 47 22.00 -32.33 12.80
CA LEU A 47 21.10 -33.36 12.27
C LEU A 47 21.74 -34.13 11.10
N LYS A 48 22.46 -33.45 10.21
CA LYS A 48 23.22 -34.09 9.12
C LYS A 48 24.34 -34.99 9.64
N SER A 49 24.93 -34.69 10.80
CA SER A 49 25.91 -35.55 11.48
C SER A 49 25.27 -36.76 12.18
N GLY A 50 23.95 -36.92 12.13
CA GLY A 50 23.23 -38.05 12.69
C GLY A 50 22.71 -37.85 14.12
N LEU A 51 22.71 -36.61 14.64
CA LEU A 51 22.06 -36.32 15.91
C LEU A 51 20.54 -36.35 15.75
N ILE A 52 19.84 -36.79 16.81
CA ILE A 52 18.37 -36.85 16.88
C ILE A 52 17.84 -35.95 17.99
N THR A 53 16.58 -35.55 17.87
CA THR A 53 15.90 -34.77 18.90
C THR A 53 15.43 -35.67 20.06
N GLU A 54 15.61 -35.20 21.30
CA GLU A 54 15.13 -35.89 22.51
C GLU A 54 14.46 -34.88 23.45
N VAL A 55 13.32 -35.26 24.03
CA VAL A 55 12.66 -34.51 25.10
C VAL A 55 12.82 -35.27 26.40
N LYS A 56 13.30 -34.59 27.44
CA LYS A 56 13.32 -35.10 28.82
C LYS A 56 12.34 -34.32 29.67
N GLU A 57 11.22 -34.95 30.00
CA GLU A 57 10.26 -34.41 30.96
C GLU A 57 10.75 -34.61 32.39
N ASN A 58 10.37 -33.71 33.29
CA ASN A 58 10.73 -33.76 34.71
C ASN A 58 12.24 -33.88 34.98
N TYR A 59 13.08 -33.29 34.13
CA TYR A 59 14.53 -33.34 34.32
C TYR A 59 14.92 -32.53 35.56
N GLN A 60 15.69 -33.17 36.44
CA GLN A 60 16.25 -32.59 37.66
C GLN A 60 17.71 -32.99 37.79
N TYR A 61 18.53 -32.11 38.34
CA TYR A 61 19.91 -32.41 38.72
C TYR A 61 20.18 -31.88 40.14
N TYR A 62 21.19 -32.44 40.78
CA TYR A 62 21.63 -31.97 42.09
C TYR A 62 22.35 -30.63 41.94
N LYS A 63 21.88 -29.64 42.69
CA LYS A 63 22.61 -28.40 42.94
C LYS A 63 23.85 -28.69 43.77
N ARG A 64 24.74 -27.70 43.88
CA ARG A 64 25.97 -27.79 44.68
C ARG A 64 25.71 -27.97 46.19
N ASP A 65 24.54 -27.57 46.67
CA ASP A 65 24.08 -27.72 48.06
C ASP A 65 23.45 -29.10 48.35
N GLY A 66 23.38 -30.00 47.36
CA GLY A 66 22.78 -31.33 47.50
C GLY A 66 21.26 -31.37 47.31
N GLU A 67 20.58 -30.24 47.10
CA GLU A 67 19.17 -30.23 46.76
C GLU A 67 18.93 -30.49 45.27
N LEU A 68 17.79 -31.11 44.93
CA LEU A 68 17.36 -31.22 43.53
C LEU A 68 16.86 -29.88 42.99
N THR A 69 17.18 -29.59 41.73
CA THR A 69 16.53 -28.48 41.02
C THR A 69 15.04 -28.72 40.83
N LYS A 70 14.26 -27.65 40.62
CA LYS A 70 12.86 -27.79 40.21
C LYS A 70 12.76 -28.59 38.90
N PRO A 71 11.80 -29.52 38.77
CA PRO A 71 11.58 -30.25 37.52
C PRO A 71 11.34 -29.28 36.35
N LYS A 72 12.00 -29.54 35.22
CA LYS A 72 11.77 -28.80 33.97
C LYS A 72 11.79 -29.74 32.77
N THR A 73 11.10 -29.36 31.70
CA THR A 73 11.26 -30.01 30.40
C THR A 73 12.56 -29.53 29.75
N GLU A 74 13.43 -30.47 29.38
CA GLU A 74 14.67 -30.18 28.66
C GLU A 74 14.59 -30.72 27.23
N TYR A 75 14.97 -29.89 26.26
CA TYR A 75 15.01 -30.24 24.85
C TYR A 75 16.46 -30.45 24.43
N ARG A 76 16.75 -31.56 23.74
CA ARG A 76 18.11 -31.99 23.44
C ARG A 76 18.29 -32.35 21.98
N LEU A 77 19.50 -32.13 21.47
CA LEU A 77 20.05 -32.89 20.34
C LEU A 77 21.00 -33.93 20.89
N LYS A 78 20.70 -35.20 20.64
CA LYS A 78 21.42 -36.34 21.17
C LYS A 78 22.20 -37.03 20.08
N SER A 79 23.48 -37.27 20.33
CA SER A 79 24.35 -38.02 19.44
C SER A 79 24.28 -39.53 19.73
N PRO A 80 24.72 -40.37 18.77
CA PRO A 80 24.71 -41.83 18.95
C PRO A 80 25.54 -42.33 20.15
N ASP A 81 26.57 -41.59 20.54
CA ASP A 81 27.42 -41.86 21.71
C ASP A 81 26.79 -41.43 23.06
N ASN A 82 25.51 -41.04 23.05
CA ASN A 82 24.74 -40.58 24.21
C ASN A 82 25.19 -39.22 24.79
N SER A 83 26.11 -38.52 24.11
CA SER A 83 26.36 -37.09 24.35
C SER A 83 25.16 -36.24 23.87
N TYR A 84 25.01 -35.02 24.38
CA TYR A 84 23.90 -34.17 23.96
C TYR A 84 24.18 -32.67 24.09
N TRP A 85 23.49 -31.90 23.24
CA TRP A 85 23.36 -30.45 23.36
C TRP A 85 21.99 -30.11 23.95
N THR A 86 21.94 -29.30 25.01
CA THR A 86 20.70 -28.69 25.46
C THR A 86 20.35 -27.50 24.57
N ILE A 87 19.14 -27.49 24.01
CA ILE A 87 18.67 -26.47 23.08
C ILE A 87 17.34 -25.83 23.52
N GLU A 88 17.05 -24.65 23.01
CA GLU A 88 15.77 -23.97 23.25
C GLU A 88 14.62 -24.69 22.50
N LYS A 89 13.40 -24.64 23.05
CA LYS A 89 12.20 -25.24 22.44
C LYS A 89 12.00 -24.82 20.97
N THR A 90 12.30 -23.57 20.62
CA THR A 90 12.21 -23.07 19.24
C THR A 90 13.14 -23.82 18.30
N LEU A 91 14.39 -24.07 18.73
CA LEU A 91 15.37 -24.82 17.94
C LEU A 91 14.99 -26.29 17.84
N PHE A 92 14.42 -26.85 18.91
CA PHE A 92 13.91 -28.21 18.93
C PHE A 92 12.76 -28.40 17.94
N ASN A 93 11.78 -27.49 17.95
CA ASN A 93 10.67 -27.52 16.99
C ASN A 93 11.16 -27.38 15.55
N TYR A 94 12.16 -26.52 15.31
CA TYR A 94 12.80 -26.40 14.01
C TYR A 94 13.51 -27.70 13.59
N ALA A 95 14.25 -28.34 14.51
CA ALA A 95 14.94 -29.60 14.25
C ALA A 95 13.98 -30.74 13.87
N ASN A 96 12.86 -30.86 14.58
CA ASN A 96 11.79 -31.80 14.23
C ASN A 96 11.23 -31.48 12.86
N TYR A 97 10.92 -30.21 12.58
CA TYR A 97 10.38 -29.79 11.30
C TYR A 97 11.29 -30.18 10.13
N ILE A 98 12.61 -29.93 10.25
CA ILE A 98 13.59 -30.32 9.21
C ILE A 98 13.58 -31.83 8.96
N SER A 99 13.54 -32.62 10.04
CA SER A 99 13.56 -34.08 9.97
C SER A 99 12.27 -34.65 9.38
N GLU A 100 11.11 -34.20 9.88
CA GLU A 100 9.77 -34.63 9.46
C GLU A 100 9.48 -34.29 7.99
N ASN A 101 10.00 -33.16 7.50
CA ASN A 101 9.79 -32.72 6.12
C ASN A 101 10.88 -33.22 5.15
N GLY A 102 11.78 -34.10 5.60
CA GLY A 102 12.79 -34.73 4.75
C GLY A 102 13.86 -33.77 4.23
N PHE A 103 14.06 -32.62 4.87
CA PHE A 103 15.06 -31.64 4.45
C PHE A 103 16.49 -32.05 4.81
N LEU A 104 16.68 -33.21 5.45
CA LEU A 104 17.98 -33.85 5.56
C LEU A 104 18.41 -34.55 4.26
N ASP A 105 17.53 -34.73 3.28
CA ASP A 105 17.93 -35.07 1.92
C ASP A 105 18.47 -33.82 1.19
N GLU A 106 19.70 -33.88 0.68
CA GLU A 106 20.35 -32.69 0.12
C GLU A 106 19.70 -32.22 -1.18
N GLN A 107 19.22 -33.15 -2.01
CA GLN A 107 18.55 -32.82 -3.26
C GLN A 107 17.23 -32.10 -2.99
N ARG A 108 16.38 -32.68 -2.14
CA ARG A 108 15.10 -32.09 -1.71
C ARG A 108 15.30 -30.72 -1.06
N ALA A 109 16.29 -30.58 -0.18
CA ALA A 109 16.60 -29.31 0.46
C ALA A 109 17.00 -28.23 -0.56
N LYS A 110 17.85 -28.57 -1.55
CA LYS A 110 18.24 -27.64 -2.62
C LYS A 110 17.06 -27.24 -3.49
N GLU A 111 16.26 -28.20 -3.94
CA GLU A 111 15.07 -27.95 -4.77
C GLU A 111 14.07 -27.04 -4.06
N PHE A 112 13.85 -27.25 -2.76
CA PHE A 112 12.97 -26.41 -1.96
C PHE A 112 13.48 -24.97 -1.88
N ILE A 113 14.76 -24.78 -1.55
CA ILE A 113 15.36 -23.44 -1.44
C ILE A 113 15.26 -22.68 -2.76
N ILE A 114 15.56 -23.34 -3.89
CA ILE A 114 15.44 -22.73 -5.21
C ILE A 114 14.00 -22.31 -5.48
N THR A 115 13.03 -23.17 -5.17
CA THR A 115 11.61 -22.89 -5.35
C THR A 115 11.15 -21.71 -4.49
N GLU A 116 11.55 -21.69 -3.22
CA GLU A 116 11.25 -20.61 -2.27
C GLU A 116 11.85 -19.27 -2.73
N GLN A 117 13.12 -19.27 -3.14
CA GLN A 117 13.78 -18.07 -3.64
C GLN A 117 13.13 -17.55 -4.92
N ASN A 118 12.74 -18.43 -5.84
CA ASN A 118 12.03 -18.03 -7.07
C ASN A 118 10.65 -17.46 -6.75
N ARG A 119 9.91 -18.03 -5.78
CA ARG A 119 8.64 -17.49 -5.30
C ARG A 119 8.81 -16.07 -4.75
N LEU A 120 9.82 -15.86 -3.89
CA LEU A 120 10.10 -14.55 -3.31
C LEU A 120 10.50 -13.51 -4.36
N ARG A 121 11.34 -13.89 -5.34
CA ARG A 121 11.72 -13.00 -6.45
C ARG A 121 10.53 -12.59 -7.31
N ARG A 122 9.62 -13.52 -7.62
CA ARG A 122 8.41 -13.22 -8.40
C ARG A 122 7.49 -12.25 -7.66
N ALA A 123 7.23 -12.51 -6.37
CA ALA A 123 6.40 -11.63 -5.55
C ALA A 123 6.99 -10.22 -5.43
N GLU A 124 8.32 -10.10 -5.28
CA GLU A 124 8.99 -8.80 -5.24
C GLU A 124 8.89 -8.08 -6.59
N GLN A 125 9.08 -8.79 -7.70
CA GLN A 125 8.95 -8.19 -9.03
C GLN A 125 7.51 -7.73 -9.31
N GLU A 126 6.50 -8.50 -8.90
CA GLU A 126 5.10 -8.11 -9.00
C GLU A 126 4.81 -6.84 -8.20
N ARG A 127 5.33 -6.75 -6.98
CA ARG A 127 5.20 -5.55 -6.13
C ARG A 127 5.84 -4.32 -6.77
N ILE A 128 7.06 -4.45 -7.29
CA ILE A 128 7.77 -3.37 -7.98
C ILE A 128 6.99 -2.92 -9.22
N ASN A 129 6.50 -3.88 -10.02
CA ASN A 129 5.72 -3.58 -11.22
C ASN A 129 4.40 -2.87 -10.89
N GLN A 130 3.74 -3.26 -9.79
CA GLN A 130 2.53 -2.60 -9.33
C GLN A 130 2.81 -1.17 -8.86
N GLU A 131 3.86 -0.96 -8.06
CA GLU A 131 4.25 0.37 -7.59
C GLU A 131 4.65 1.30 -8.75
N GLN A 132 5.33 0.78 -9.77
CA GLN A 132 5.65 1.53 -10.99
C GLN A 132 4.39 1.93 -11.77
N LYS A 133 3.46 1.01 -11.97
CA LYS A 133 2.18 1.31 -12.64
C LYS A 133 1.37 2.36 -11.87
N GLU A 134 1.31 2.26 -10.55
CA GLU A 134 0.63 3.26 -9.71
C GLU A 134 1.30 4.64 -9.82
N LYS A 135 2.63 4.71 -9.82
CA LYS A 135 3.38 5.95 -10.04
C LYS A 135 3.12 6.54 -11.42
N GLU A 136 3.15 5.73 -12.47
CA GLU A 136 2.87 6.17 -13.84
C GLU A 136 1.45 6.73 -13.99
N VAL A 137 0.43 6.08 -13.39
CA VAL A 137 -0.95 6.56 -13.40
C VAL A 137 -1.07 7.90 -12.66
N ILE A 138 -0.44 8.04 -11.50
CA ILE A 138 -0.46 9.28 -10.72
C ILE A 138 0.23 10.41 -11.49
N GLU A 139 1.40 10.15 -12.07
CA GLU A 139 2.16 11.16 -12.79
C GLU A 139 1.46 11.60 -14.06
N LYS A 140 0.85 10.66 -14.80
CA LYS A 140 0.02 10.96 -15.96
C LYS A 140 -1.18 11.84 -15.57
N ALA A 141 -1.89 11.50 -14.51
CA ALA A 141 -3.02 12.30 -14.03
C ALA A 141 -2.61 13.72 -13.60
N LYS A 142 -1.45 13.88 -12.95
CA LYS A 142 -0.89 15.21 -12.63
C LYS A 142 -0.56 16.01 -13.88
N GLN A 143 0.10 15.38 -14.85
CA GLN A 143 0.46 16.05 -16.10
C GLN A 143 -0.79 16.50 -16.87
N GLU A 144 -1.80 15.64 -16.97
CA GLU A 144 -3.10 15.98 -17.59
C GLU A 144 -3.78 17.15 -16.86
N LYS A 145 -3.70 17.21 -15.52
CA LYS A 145 -4.24 18.34 -14.73
C LYS A 145 -3.48 19.64 -14.99
N ILE A 146 -2.15 19.59 -15.07
CA ILE A 146 -1.31 20.75 -15.39
C ILE A 146 -1.65 21.30 -16.78
N GLU A 147 -1.75 20.43 -17.79
CA GLU A 147 -2.10 20.80 -19.16
C GLU A 147 -3.50 21.42 -19.23
N PHE A 148 -4.47 20.83 -18.53
CA PHE A 148 -5.82 21.38 -18.42
C PHE A 148 -5.84 22.76 -17.77
N ASP A 149 -5.13 22.95 -16.66
CA ASP A 149 -5.10 24.23 -15.93
C ASP A 149 -4.40 25.34 -16.75
N GLN A 150 -3.36 24.98 -17.51
CA GLN A 150 -2.70 25.88 -18.47
C GLN A 150 -3.66 26.30 -19.59
N TRP A 151 -4.33 25.32 -20.21
CA TRP A 151 -5.34 25.59 -21.24
C TRP A 151 -6.46 26.48 -20.70
N LEU A 152 -7.02 26.16 -19.54
CA LEU A 152 -8.11 26.92 -18.93
C LEU A 152 -7.70 28.37 -18.64
N THR A 153 -6.47 28.58 -18.19
CA THR A 153 -5.92 29.92 -17.95
C THR A 153 -5.75 30.70 -19.24
N ALA A 154 -5.19 30.09 -20.29
CA ALA A 154 -5.02 30.72 -21.59
C ALA A 154 -6.37 31.05 -22.25
N ALA A 155 -7.35 30.14 -22.16
CA ALA A 155 -8.70 30.36 -22.66
C ALA A 155 -9.42 31.50 -21.92
N ALA A 156 -9.22 31.62 -20.61
CA ALA A 156 -9.80 32.72 -19.83
C ALA A 156 -9.17 34.08 -20.16
N GLN A 157 -7.86 34.14 -20.43
CA GLN A 157 -7.18 35.37 -20.86
C GLN A 157 -7.68 35.87 -22.23
N ASN A 158 -8.03 34.95 -23.12
CA ASN A 158 -8.50 35.25 -24.48
C ASN A 158 -10.04 35.22 -24.60
N TYR A 159 -10.77 35.27 -23.48
CA TYR A 159 -12.22 35.18 -23.49
C TYR A 159 -12.87 36.41 -24.13
N SER A 160 -13.66 36.20 -25.19
CA SER A 160 -14.15 37.28 -26.06
C SER A 160 -15.64 37.60 -25.94
N ASP A 161 -16.44 36.77 -25.28
CA ASP A 161 -17.89 37.02 -25.13
C ASP A 161 -18.14 38.14 -24.11
N THR A 162 -18.37 39.34 -24.63
CA THR A 162 -18.52 40.57 -23.85
C THR A 162 -19.79 40.59 -23.01
N GLU A 163 -20.87 39.95 -23.47
CA GLU A 163 -22.15 39.90 -22.77
C GLU A 163 -22.05 39.00 -21.52
N LYS A 164 -21.53 37.77 -21.70
CA LYS A 164 -21.30 36.85 -20.57
C LYS A 164 -20.29 37.41 -19.58
N LEU A 165 -19.25 38.09 -20.09
CA LEU A 165 -18.24 38.74 -19.25
C LEU A 165 -18.84 39.87 -18.40
N GLN A 166 -19.74 40.69 -18.97
CA GLN A 166 -20.39 41.76 -18.22
C GLN A 166 -21.29 41.18 -17.11
N ILE A 167 -22.06 40.14 -17.41
CA ILE A 167 -22.91 39.46 -16.42
C ILE A 167 -22.08 38.90 -15.27
N LEU A 168 -20.96 38.23 -15.59
CA LEU A 168 -20.03 37.72 -14.58
C LEU A 168 -19.51 38.87 -13.70
N LYS A 169 -19.04 39.97 -14.30
CA LYS A 169 -18.52 41.14 -13.60
C LYS A 169 -19.55 41.76 -12.66
N ASP A 170 -20.77 41.96 -13.15
CA ASP A 170 -21.86 42.56 -12.36
C ASP A 170 -22.22 41.68 -11.15
N ILE A 171 -22.34 40.37 -11.36
CA ILE A 171 -22.66 39.43 -10.28
C ILE A 171 -21.51 39.40 -9.25
N PHE A 172 -20.26 39.22 -9.67
CA PHE A 172 -19.15 39.12 -8.73
C PHE A 172 -18.91 40.44 -7.97
N THR A 173 -18.99 41.58 -8.67
CA THR A 173 -18.86 42.90 -8.01
C THR A 173 -19.98 43.13 -7.01
N LYS A 174 -21.21 42.70 -7.31
CA LYS A 174 -22.33 42.81 -6.38
C LYS A 174 -22.18 41.91 -5.16
N GLU A 175 -21.71 40.68 -5.32
CA GLU A 175 -21.61 39.71 -4.22
C GLU A 175 -20.35 39.90 -3.35
N PHE A 176 -19.24 40.37 -3.93
CA PHE A 176 -17.94 40.47 -3.26
C PHE A 176 -17.36 41.88 -3.19
N GLY A 177 -17.99 42.87 -3.82
CA GLY A 177 -17.49 44.25 -3.89
C GLY A 177 -16.32 44.45 -4.86
N ASN A 178 -15.78 43.38 -5.45
CA ASN A 178 -14.71 43.43 -6.44
C ASN A 178 -14.85 42.31 -7.48
N PHE A 179 -14.07 42.42 -8.56
CA PHE A 179 -14.00 41.42 -9.61
C PHE A 179 -12.57 40.88 -9.74
N SER A 180 -12.42 39.57 -9.72
CA SER A 180 -11.17 38.87 -10.03
C SER A 180 -11.22 38.28 -11.43
N GLY A 181 -10.19 38.52 -12.24
CA GLY A 181 -10.07 37.92 -13.57
C GLY A 181 -10.04 36.39 -13.55
N ASN A 182 -9.66 35.77 -12.42
CA ASN A 182 -9.69 34.31 -12.30
C ASN A 182 -11.12 33.73 -12.42
N SER A 183 -12.15 34.51 -12.08
CA SER A 183 -13.55 34.11 -12.22
C SER A 183 -13.98 33.90 -13.68
N ILE A 184 -13.24 34.42 -14.66
CA ILE A 184 -13.52 34.23 -16.10
C ILE A 184 -13.41 32.76 -16.48
N LYS A 185 -12.58 31.97 -15.78
CA LYS A 185 -12.48 30.52 -15.98
C LYS A 185 -13.84 29.83 -15.88
N LEU A 186 -14.73 30.29 -15.01
CA LEU A 186 -16.09 29.74 -14.91
C LEU A 186 -16.86 29.85 -16.23
N LEU A 187 -16.70 30.93 -16.98
CA LEU A 187 -17.34 31.10 -18.29
C LEU A 187 -16.77 30.15 -19.33
N VAL A 188 -15.44 30.00 -19.37
CA VAL A 188 -14.76 29.03 -20.25
C VAL A 188 -15.27 27.62 -19.99
N LEU A 189 -15.40 27.25 -18.71
CA LEU A 189 -15.88 25.94 -18.31
C LEU A 189 -17.35 25.72 -18.74
N ILE A 190 -18.22 26.73 -18.57
CA ILE A 190 -19.63 26.67 -18.99
C ILE A 190 -19.73 26.55 -20.52
N ASP A 191 -18.91 27.28 -21.27
CA ASP A 191 -18.93 27.21 -22.73
C ASP A 191 -18.44 25.87 -23.27
N ASN A 192 -17.62 25.15 -22.49
CA ASN A 192 -17.12 23.81 -22.80
C ASN A 192 -17.78 22.74 -21.92
N PHE A 193 -19.03 22.93 -21.49
CA PHE A 193 -19.67 22.11 -20.47
C PHE A 193 -19.70 20.61 -20.77
N ASP A 194 -19.81 20.21 -22.04
CA ASP A 194 -19.85 18.80 -22.43
C ASP A 194 -18.46 18.13 -22.42
N ASN A 195 -17.38 18.90 -22.28
CA ASN A 195 -16.05 18.36 -22.03
C ASN A 195 -16.00 17.77 -20.59
N PRO A 196 -15.64 16.48 -20.42
CA PRO A 196 -15.65 15.83 -19.11
C PRO A 196 -14.76 16.50 -18.06
N GLN A 197 -13.59 17.02 -18.45
CA GLN A 197 -12.70 17.74 -17.53
C GLN A 197 -13.31 19.08 -17.12
N CYS A 198 -13.92 19.81 -18.05
CA CYS A 198 -14.62 21.06 -17.72
C CYS A 198 -15.81 20.81 -16.78
N LYS A 199 -16.58 19.76 -17.04
CA LYS A 199 -17.72 19.37 -16.19
C LYS A 199 -17.26 18.96 -14.79
N ALA A 200 -16.17 18.21 -14.68
CA ALA A 200 -15.56 17.87 -13.39
C ALA A 200 -15.08 19.11 -12.64
N GLU A 201 -14.40 20.03 -13.32
CA GLU A 201 -13.95 21.29 -12.72
C GLU A 201 -15.12 22.15 -12.24
N ILE A 202 -16.23 22.23 -12.98
CA ILE A 202 -17.45 22.92 -12.55
C ILE A 202 -18.02 22.28 -11.28
N ARG A 203 -18.05 20.95 -11.20
CA ARG A 203 -18.51 20.25 -10.00
C ARG A 203 -17.67 20.60 -8.78
N GLU A 204 -16.35 20.60 -8.91
CA GLU A 204 -15.43 20.98 -7.83
C GLU A 204 -15.56 22.46 -7.47
N TRP A 205 -15.61 23.34 -8.46
CA TRP A 205 -15.75 24.78 -8.28
C TRP A 205 -17.04 25.14 -7.55
N LEU A 206 -18.15 24.49 -7.90
CA LEU A 206 -19.47 24.78 -7.33
C LEU A 206 -19.76 24.02 -6.02
N ALA A 207 -19.00 22.97 -5.68
CA ALA A 207 -19.13 22.23 -4.42
C ALA A 207 -18.94 23.12 -3.17
N TYR A 208 -18.15 24.20 -3.30
CA TYR A 208 -17.93 25.17 -2.22
C TYR A 208 -19.03 26.24 -2.10
N PHE A 209 -20.14 26.11 -2.84
CA PHE A 209 -21.30 27.01 -2.78
C PHE A 209 -20.98 28.49 -2.92
N ASN A 210 -20.06 28.84 -3.83
CA ASN A 210 -19.85 30.24 -4.15
C ASN A 210 -21.15 30.81 -4.74
N THR A 211 -21.88 31.61 -3.96
CA THR A 211 -23.15 32.24 -4.34
C THR A 211 -23.05 32.99 -5.67
N ALA A 212 -21.95 33.70 -5.90
CA ALA A 212 -21.72 34.40 -7.17
C ALA A 212 -21.56 33.41 -8.34
N SER A 213 -20.81 32.32 -8.14
CA SER A 213 -20.61 31.31 -9.19
C SER A 213 -21.91 30.59 -9.55
N LEU A 214 -22.75 30.24 -8.57
CA LEU A 214 -24.07 29.66 -8.81
C LEU A 214 -25.01 30.64 -9.52
N LYS A 215 -25.02 31.90 -9.11
CA LYS A 215 -25.78 32.97 -9.77
C LYS A 215 -25.32 33.18 -11.21
N THR A 216 -24.01 33.18 -11.46
CA THR A 216 -23.47 33.28 -12.82
C THR A 216 -23.86 32.06 -13.65
N PHE A 217 -23.68 30.84 -13.13
CA PHE A 217 -24.08 29.63 -13.86
C PHE A 217 -25.56 29.70 -14.27
N TYR A 218 -26.44 30.07 -13.35
CA TYR A 218 -27.87 30.26 -13.65
C TYR A 218 -28.10 31.37 -14.68
N ALA A 219 -27.46 32.53 -14.53
CA ALA A 219 -27.65 33.65 -15.46
C ALA A 219 -27.19 33.33 -16.89
N ILE A 220 -26.12 32.53 -17.04
CA ILE A 220 -25.59 32.14 -18.35
C ILE A 220 -26.39 31.00 -18.96
N THR A 221 -26.71 29.96 -18.19
CA THR A 221 -27.31 28.72 -18.72
C THR A 221 -28.84 28.68 -18.63
N GLY A 222 -29.44 29.47 -17.73
CA GLY A 222 -30.84 29.38 -17.34
C GLY A 222 -31.16 28.21 -16.40
N ILE A 223 -30.16 27.42 -15.98
CA ILE A 223 -30.38 26.20 -15.20
C ILE A 223 -30.13 26.45 -13.72
N ASN A 224 -31.16 26.19 -12.91
CA ASN A 224 -31.05 26.23 -11.45
C ASN A 224 -30.51 24.90 -10.93
N LEU A 225 -29.33 24.93 -10.30
CA LEU A 225 -28.65 23.75 -9.74
C LEU A 225 -29.11 23.40 -8.31
N GLY A 226 -29.94 24.24 -7.68
CA GLY A 226 -30.38 24.04 -6.30
C GLY A 226 -29.46 24.71 -5.26
N LYS A 227 -29.64 24.33 -3.99
CA LYS A 227 -28.99 24.98 -2.83
C LYS A 227 -28.12 24.05 -1.98
N THR A 228 -28.10 22.74 -2.27
CA THR A 228 -27.30 21.75 -1.55
C THR A 228 -26.33 21.08 -2.52
N ASP A 229 -25.18 20.64 -2.02
CA ASP A 229 -24.11 20.08 -2.86
C ASP A 229 -24.65 18.84 -3.57
N LYS A 230 -25.31 17.94 -2.82
CA LYS A 230 -26.01 16.79 -3.38
C LYS A 230 -26.98 17.15 -4.52
N ALA A 231 -27.75 18.23 -4.40
CA ALA A 231 -28.66 18.67 -5.45
C ALA A 231 -27.90 19.24 -6.66
N ILE A 232 -26.87 20.04 -6.42
CA ILE A 232 -25.99 20.60 -7.46
C ILE A 232 -25.32 19.48 -8.25
N GLN A 233 -24.69 18.51 -7.58
CA GLN A 233 -24.02 17.39 -8.22
C GLN A 233 -24.99 16.51 -9.02
N ALA A 234 -26.15 16.18 -8.43
CA ALA A 234 -27.18 15.41 -9.13
C ALA A 234 -27.63 16.14 -10.41
N ARG A 235 -27.90 17.44 -10.31
CA ARG A 235 -28.38 18.22 -11.46
C ARG A 235 -27.31 18.37 -12.55
N LEU A 236 -26.05 18.62 -12.16
CA LEU A 236 -24.94 18.67 -13.10
C LEU A 236 -24.76 17.34 -13.87
N ASN A 237 -25.06 16.19 -13.25
CA ASN A 237 -24.96 14.89 -13.93
C ASN A 237 -26.01 14.69 -15.02
N GLU A 238 -27.20 15.25 -14.85
CA GLU A 238 -28.35 15.04 -15.73
C GLU A 238 -28.35 15.94 -16.97
N ILE A 239 -27.70 17.11 -16.89
CA ILE A 239 -27.75 18.13 -17.94
C ILE A 239 -26.54 18.05 -18.88
N THR A 240 -26.71 18.62 -20.08
CA THR A 240 -25.72 18.84 -21.13
C THR A 240 -25.80 20.30 -21.61
N SER A 241 -24.87 20.74 -22.45
CA SER A 241 -24.91 22.11 -23.01
C SER A 241 -26.18 22.37 -23.84
N ASN A 242 -26.83 21.32 -24.37
CA ASN A 242 -28.09 21.44 -25.13
C ASN A 242 -29.27 21.88 -24.26
N ASP A 243 -29.20 21.65 -22.95
CA ASP A 243 -30.25 22.06 -22.00
C ASP A 243 -30.15 23.55 -21.66
N PHE A 244 -29.07 24.23 -22.09
CA PHE A 244 -28.88 25.64 -21.83
C PHE A 244 -29.86 26.46 -22.68
N MET A 245 -30.43 27.50 -22.07
CA MET A 245 -31.31 28.41 -22.79
C MET A 245 -30.55 29.03 -23.95
N LYS A 246 -30.99 28.78 -25.20
CA LYS A 246 -30.52 29.53 -26.36
C LYS A 246 -30.97 30.97 -26.17
N ARG A 247 -30.07 31.89 -25.83
CA ARG A 247 -30.41 33.31 -25.76
C ARG A 247 -30.85 33.76 -27.16
N SER A 248 -32.14 33.95 -27.34
CA SER A 248 -32.67 34.75 -28.43
C SER A 248 -32.25 36.19 -28.19
N VAL A 249 -31.43 36.73 -29.08
CA VAL A 249 -31.10 38.16 -29.14
C VAL A 249 -32.41 38.95 -29.12
N GLN A 250 -32.73 39.59 -28.00
CA GLN A 250 -33.75 40.62 -27.95
C GLN A 250 -33.05 41.95 -27.70
N HIS A 251 -32.70 42.62 -28.80
CA HIS A 251 -32.52 44.06 -28.79
C HIS A 251 -33.86 44.71 -28.45
N LYS A 252 -33.92 45.41 -27.31
CA LYS A 252 -34.79 46.55 -27.10
C LYS A 252 -34.03 47.60 -26.31
#